data_AF-A0A1X6ND45-F1
#
_entry.id   AF-A0A1X6ND45-F1
#
_cell.length_a   1.000
_cell.length_b   1.000
_cell.length_c   1.000
_cell.angle_alpha   90.00
_cell.angle_beta   90.00
_cell.angle_gamma   90.00
#
_symmetry.space_group_name_H-M   'P 1'
#
loop_
_entity.id
_entity.type
_entity.pdbx_description
1 polymer ?
#
loop_
_entity_poly.entity_id
_entity_poly.type
_entity_poly.pdbx_seq_one_letter_code
_entity_poly.pdbx_strand_id
1 'polypeptide(L)'
;MPIPPTLRSVAFQRVMLADAQLVGIFLTKLGPGLRNLRIGCRFDKDPAMTKCLNRHIDLSRNEELRSLHLVIADLQDYLMPWVPAILSQVKHVHLRRLTPEIWLHNGRQLVSDVWDEIVALLDKEWVDTMHEVVIMHRGDLCMKYTNAWWAWRFPSLVERRVLRVQDRSPFLK
;
A
#
# COMPACT_ATOMS: atom_id res chain seq x y z
N MET A 1 22.11 17.18 -1.78
CA MET A 1 21.54 17.69 -3.05
C MET A 1 20.19 18.34 -2.76
N PRO A 2 19.87 19.51 -3.33
CA PRO A 2 18.53 20.09 -3.26
C PRO A 2 17.54 19.21 -4.02
N ILE A 3 16.31 19.06 -3.49
CA ILE A 3 15.25 18.31 -4.15
C ILE A 3 14.63 19.21 -5.24
N PRO A 4 14.49 18.74 -6.49
CA PRO A 4 13.82 19.54 -7.52
C PRO A 4 12.39 19.91 -7.09
N PRO A 5 11.98 21.19 -7.19
CA PRO A 5 10.64 21.62 -6.80
C PRO A 5 9.52 21.02 -7.67
N THR A 6 9.89 20.36 -8.77
CA THR A 6 8.99 19.69 -9.71
C THR A 6 8.82 18.20 -9.44
N LEU A 7 9.52 17.62 -8.47
CA LEU A 7 9.43 16.18 -8.19
C LEU A 7 8.11 15.84 -7.49
N ARG A 8 7.18 15.27 -8.26
CA ARG A 8 5.83 14.91 -7.79
C ARG A 8 5.59 13.41 -7.61
N SER A 9 6.53 12.60 -8.08
CA SER A 9 6.41 11.14 -8.11
C SER A 9 7.69 10.51 -7.59
N VAL A 10 7.55 9.63 -6.61
CA VAL A 10 8.68 8.94 -5.98
C VAL A 10 8.37 7.46 -5.83
N ALA A 11 9.39 6.63 -6.07
CA ALA A 11 9.30 5.20 -5.95
C ALA A 11 10.45 4.64 -5.12
N PHE A 12 10.10 4.00 -4.01
CA PHE A 12 10.98 3.17 -3.20
C PHE A 12 10.51 1.72 -3.33
N GLN A 13 11.22 0.93 -4.14
CA GLN A 13 10.82 -0.46 -4.36
C GLN A 13 10.89 -1.30 -3.08
N ARG A 14 11.91 -1.04 -2.26
CA ARG A 14 12.17 -1.76 -1.01
C ARG A 14 12.90 -0.84 -0.04
N VAL A 15 12.22 -0.40 1.00
CA VAL A 15 12.77 0.34 2.13
C VAL A 15 13.17 -0.66 3.19
N MET A 16 14.48 -0.75 3.43
CA MET A 16 15.02 -1.54 4.54
C MET A 16 14.94 -0.72 5.82
N LEU A 17 15.04 -1.41 6.97
CA LEU A 17 15.06 -0.76 8.28
C LEU A 17 16.10 0.38 8.38
N ALA A 18 17.32 0.13 7.90
CA ALA A 18 18.41 1.11 7.95
C ALA A 18 18.13 2.39 7.15
N ASP A 19 17.27 2.31 6.13
CA ASP A 19 16.99 3.43 5.22
C ASP A 19 15.71 4.18 5.58
N ALA A 20 14.86 3.61 6.42
CA ALA A 20 13.52 4.13 6.71
C ALA A 20 13.53 5.59 7.18
N GLN A 21 14.48 5.96 8.04
CA GLN A 21 14.62 7.33 8.53
C GLN A 21 15.02 8.31 7.42
N LEU A 22 15.96 7.92 6.55
CA LEU A 22 16.38 8.76 5.43
C LEU A 22 15.25 8.95 4.41
N VAL A 23 14.50 7.87 4.14
CA VAL A 23 13.31 7.91 3.27
C VAL A 23 12.25 8.84 3.84
N GLY A 24 11.96 8.78 5.15
CA GLY A 24 10.99 9.70 5.73
C GLY A 24 11.44 11.15 5.74
N ILE A 25 12.71 11.44 6.05
CA ILE A 25 13.26 12.80 5.91
C ILE A 25 13.09 13.30 4.47
N PHE A 26 13.36 12.45 3.48
CA PHE A 26 13.19 12.80 2.08
C PHE A 26 11.73 13.10 1.72
N LEU A 27 10.79 12.23 2.13
CA LEU A 27 9.35 12.41 1.90
C LEU A 27 8.81 13.67 2.58
N THR A 28 9.26 13.95 3.80
CA THR A 28 8.93 15.18 4.54
C THR A 28 9.43 16.44 3.82
N LYS A 29 10.63 16.38 3.22
CA LYS A 29 11.20 17.52 2.47
C LYS A 29 10.49 17.78 1.14
N LEU A 30 9.88 16.78 0.52
CA LEU A 30 8.99 16.98 -0.64
C LEU A 30 7.73 17.75 -0.25
N GLY A 31 7.26 17.53 0.99
CA GLY A 31 6.09 18.20 1.55
C GLY A 31 4.85 18.00 0.69
N PRO A 32 4.01 19.05 0.51
CA PRO A 32 2.71 18.90 -0.11
C PRO A 32 2.79 18.58 -1.61
N GLY A 33 3.91 18.87 -2.28
CA GLY A 33 4.04 18.66 -3.73
C GLY A 33 4.06 17.20 -4.19
N LEU A 34 4.24 16.23 -3.27
CA LEU A 34 4.22 14.81 -3.59
C LEU A 34 2.80 14.35 -3.96
N ARG A 35 2.63 13.83 -5.17
CA ARG A 35 1.34 13.34 -5.68
C ARG A 35 1.27 11.83 -5.85
N ASN A 36 2.39 11.19 -6.15
CA ASN A 36 2.45 9.75 -6.38
C ASN A 36 3.57 9.14 -5.53
N LEU A 37 3.21 8.22 -4.65
CA LEU A 37 4.16 7.45 -3.85
C LEU A 37 4.03 5.97 -4.20
N ARG A 38 5.13 5.35 -4.62
CA ARG A 38 5.29 3.89 -4.59
C ARG A 38 6.25 3.54 -3.47
N ILE A 39 5.84 2.66 -2.56
CA ILE A 39 6.65 2.22 -1.45
C ILE A 39 6.43 0.73 -1.16
N GLY A 40 7.52 -0.02 -1.03
CA GLY A 40 7.54 -1.33 -0.40
C GLY A 40 8.46 -1.29 0.80
N CYS A 41 8.11 -1.98 1.87
CA CYS A 41 8.91 -2.05 3.08
C CYS A 41 9.32 -3.49 3.38
N ARG A 42 10.53 -3.68 3.89
CA ARG A 42 11.02 -4.98 4.34
C ARG A 42 11.66 -4.84 5.72
N PHE A 43 10.91 -5.25 6.74
CA PHE A 43 11.28 -5.15 8.16
C PHE A 43 11.41 -6.54 8.81
N ASP A 44 11.79 -7.54 8.02
CA ASP A 44 11.95 -8.94 8.43
C ASP A 44 12.92 -9.16 9.59
N LYS A 45 13.92 -8.28 9.72
CA LYS A 45 14.92 -8.35 10.80
C LYS A 45 14.44 -7.76 12.14
N ASP A 46 13.38 -6.96 12.15
CA ASP A 46 12.85 -6.35 13.38
C ASP A 46 11.33 -6.09 13.26
N PRO A 47 10.50 -7.08 13.59
CA PRO A 47 9.04 -6.93 13.54
C PRO A 47 8.51 -5.83 14.48
N ALA A 48 9.23 -5.49 15.56
CA ALA A 48 8.78 -4.44 16.48
C ALA A 48 8.84 -3.05 15.80
N MET A 49 9.72 -2.88 14.82
CA MET A 49 9.83 -1.64 14.05
C MET A 49 8.63 -1.36 13.15
N THR A 50 7.85 -2.37 12.77
CA THR A 50 6.59 -2.16 12.02
C THR A 50 5.62 -1.28 12.83
N LYS A 51 5.61 -1.42 14.17
CA LYS A 51 4.83 -0.59 15.11
C LYS A 51 5.38 0.82 15.28
N CYS A 52 6.65 1.03 14.95
CA CYS A 52 7.34 2.32 15.06
C CYS A 52 7.50 3.02 13.71
N LEU A 53 6.94 2.50 12.61
CA LEU A 53 7.12 3.05 11.27
C LEU A 53 6.81 4.54 11.20
N ASN A 54 5.76 4.99 11.89
CA ASN A 54 5.33 6.38 11.94
C ASN A 54 6.39 7.32 12.54
N ARG A 55 7.35 6.81 13.33
CA ARG A 55 8.50 7.59 13.82
C ARG A 55 9.55 7.83 12.75
N HIS A 56 9.57 7.01 11.71
CA HIS A 56 10.58 7.06 10.64
C HIS A 56 10.01 7.62 9.35
N ILE A 57 8.77 7.29 9.00
CA ILE A 57 8.07 7.75 7.80
C ILE A 57 6.78 8.44 8.25
N ASP A 58 6.73 9.75 8.03
CA ASP A 58 5.58 10.61 8.31
C ASP A 58 5.08 11.22 7.00
N LEU A 59 3.87 10.83 6.58
CA LEU A 59 3.20 11.31 5.38
C LEU A 59 2.21 12.45 5.66
N SER A 60 2.11 12.93 6.91
CA SER A 60 1.15 13.96 7.32
C SER A 60 1.24 15.24 6.47
N ARG A 61 2.46 15.59 6.02
CA ARG A 61 2.74 16.78 5.21
C ARG A 61 2.54 16.59 3.69
N ASN A 62 2.22 15.38 3.23
CA ASN A 62 2.03 15.09 1.80
C ASN A 62 0.56 15.27 1.39
N GLU A 63 0.04 16.49 1.59
CA GLU A 63 -1.39 16.80 1.46
C GLU A 63 -1.96 16.65 0.03
N GLU A 64 -1.13 16.81 -1.01
CA GLU A 64 -1.55 16.59 -2.41
C GLU A 64 -1.40 15.13 -2.87
N LEU A 65 -1.10 14.18 -1.98
CA LEU A 65 -0.96 12.78 -2.36
C LEU A 65 -2.26 12.26 -3.00
N ARG A 66 -2.18 11.81 -4.25
CA ARG A 66 -3.32 11.31 -5.05
C ARG A 66 -3.23 9.82 -5.37
N SER A 67 -2.02 9.28 -5.43
CA SER A 67 -1.79 7.87 -5.73
C SER A 67 -0.83 7.26 -4.74
N LEU A 68 -1.24 6.16 -4.12
CA LEU A 68 -0.42 5.35 -3.24
C LEU A 68 -0.31 3.94 -3.81
N HIS A 69 0.91 3.50 -4.03
CA HIS A 69 1.22 2.16 -4.49
C HIS A 69 2.03 1.45 -3.40
N LEU A 70 1.48 0.36 -2.85
CA LEU A 70 2.08 -0.44 -1.81
C LEU A 70 2.62 -1.74 -2.42
N VAL A 71 3.92 -1.95 -2.34
CA VAL A 71 4.56 -3.20 -2.81
C VAL A 71 4.69 -4.15 -1.63
N ILE A 72 3.81 -5.14 -1.55
CA ILE A 72 3.70 -6.10 -0.44
C ILE A 72 4.28 -7.43 -0.91
N ALA A 73 5.58 -7.60 -0.70
CA ALA A 73 6.31 -8.80 -1.13
C ALA A 73 6.04 -10.02 -0.24
N ASP A 74 5.81 -9.77 1.05
CA ASP A 74 5.64 -10.79 2.09
C ASP A 74 4.24 -10.64 2.72
N LEU A 75 3.46 -11.73 2.77
CA LEU A 75 2.09 -11.74 3.28
C LEU A 75 1.95 -12.38 4.68
N GLN A 76 3.07 -12.59 5.37
CA GLN A 76 3.07 -13.07 6.75
C GLN A 76 2.72 -11.92 7.69
N ASP A 77 1.85 -12.18 8.66
CA ASP A 77 1.25 -11.15 9.52
C ASP A 77 2.27 -10.30 10.27
N TYR A 78 3.38 -10.89 10.71
CA TYR A 78 4.43 -10.17 11.43
C TYR A 78 5.26 -9.22 10.53
N LEU A 79 5.16 -9.36 9.21
CA LEU A 79 5.87 -8.54 8.22
C LEU A 79 5.01 -7.44 7.60
N MET A 80 3.70 -7.54 7.73
CA MET A 80 2.73 -6.61 7.13
C MET A 80 2.26 -5.41 7.97
N PRO A 81 2.52 -5.21 9.29
CA PRO A 81 1.88 -4.12 10.04
C PRO A 81 2.25 -2.71 9.55
N TRP A 82 3.27 -2.58 8.70
CA TRP A 82 3.59 -1.32 8.04
C TRP A 82 2.51 -0.87 7.04
N VAL A 83 1.75 -1.80 6.45
CA VAL A 83 0.69 -1.50 5.46
C VAL A 83 -0.44 -0.68 6.10
N PRO A 84 -1.13 -1.16 7.17
CA PRO A 84 -2.13 -0.36 7.85
C PRO A 84 -1.53 0.91 8.47
N ALA A 85 -0.28 0.88 8.95
CA ALA A 85 0.39 2.07 9.45
C ALA A 85 0.48 3.19 8.38
N ILE A 86 0.91 2.88 7.15
CA ILE A 86 0.94 3.85 6.04
C ILE A 86 -0.47 4.29 5.65
N LEU A 87 -1.42 3.36 5.53
CA LEU A 87 -2.82 3.69 5.19
C LEU A 87 -3.45 4.65 6.21
N SER A 88 -3.18 4.43 7.50
CA SER A 88 -3.68 5.29 8.59
C SER A 88 -3.16 6.72 8.50
N GLN A 89 -1.96 6.92 7.94
CA GLN A 89 -1.35 8.23 7.77
C GLN A 89 -1.88 8.99 6.56
N VAL A 90 -2.52 8.34 5.59
CA VAL A 90 -3.03 8.99 4.37
C VAL A 90 -4.54 9.17 4.38
N LYS A 91 -5.20 8.87 5.51
CA LYS A 91 -6.66 9.02 5.66
C LYS A 91 -7.16 10.47 5.53
N HIS A 92 -6.29 11.46 5.75
CA HIS A 92 -6.64 12.88 5.67
C HIS A 92 -6.50 13.46 4.27
N VAL A 93 -5.92 12.71 3.32
CA VAL A 93 -5.76 13.18 1.94
C VAL A 93 -6.87 12.61 1.04
N HIS A 94 -7.25 13.37 0.01
CA HIS A 94 -8.14 12.86 -1.04
C HIS A 94 -7.37 11.94 -2.00
N LEU A 95 -7.11 10.72 -1.53
CA LEU A 95 -6.43 9.69 -2.28
C LEU A 95 -7.35 9.19 -3.39
N ARG A 96 -6.92 9.28 -4.66
CA ARG A 96 -7.74 8.89 -5.82
C ARG A 96 -7.52 7.44 -6.23
N ARG A 97 -6.29 6.95 -6.05
CA ARG A 97 -5.89 5.59 -6.41
C ARG A 97 -5.06 4.94 -5.32
N LEU A 98 -5.44 3.72 -4.95
CA LEU A 98 -4.63 2.80 -4.15
C LEU A 98 -4.24 1.60 -5.01
N THR A 99 -2.98 1.18 -4.95
CA THR A 99 -2.48 0.02 -5.68
C THR A 99 -1.68 -0.90 -4.76
N PRO A 100 -2.31 -1.94 -4.20
CA PRO A 100 -1.61 -3.03 -3.54
C PRO A 100 -1.04 -3.99 -4.60
N GLU A 101 0.28 -4.07 -4.71
CA GLU A 101 1.01 -5.04 -5.53
C GLU A 101 1.46 -6.21 -4.66
N ILE A 102 0.94 -7.41 -4.94
CA ILE A 102 0.93 -8.54 -4.00
C ILE A 102 1.32 -9.83 -4.70
N TRP A 103 2.19 -10.62 -4.07
CA TRP A 103 2.51 -11.98 -4.47
C TRP A 103 1.58 -12.99 -3.79
N LEU A 104 0.54 -13.43 -4.51
CA LEU A 104 -0.50 -14.33 -4.01
C LEU A 104 -0.38 -15.70 -4.68
N HIS A 105 -0.03 -16.73 -3.91
CA HIS A 105 0.02 -18.13 -4.36
C HIS A 105 -1.27 -18.88 -4.02
N ASN A 106 -1.94 -18.51 -2.93
CA ASN A 106 -3.25 -19.04 -2.57
C ASN A 106 -4.05 -18.03 -1.74
N GLY A 107 -5.37 -18.19 -1.70
CA GLY A 107 -6.24 -17.24 -1.01
C GLY A 107 -6.17 -17.25 0.52
N ARG A 108 -5.62 -18.30 1.16
CA ARG A 108 -5.44 -18.31 2.62
C ARG A 108 -4.46 -17.23 3.09
N GLN A 109 -3.58 -16.75 2.21
CA GLN A 109 -2.69 -15.62 2.50
C GLN A 109 -3.43 -14.28 2.71
N LEU A 110 -4.75 -14.23 2.44
CA LEU A 110 -5.60 -13.06 2.73
C LEU A 110 -6.36 -13.19 4.06
N VAL A 111 -6.25 -14.34 4.73
CA VAL A 111 -6.97 -14.64 5.98
C VAL A 111 -6.03 -14.34 7.14
N SER A 112 -6.08 -13.09 7.63
CA SER A 112 -5.36 -12.68 8.83
C SER A 112 -5.84 -11.35 9.41
N ASP A 113 -5.48 -11.10 10.68
CA ASP A 113 -5.83 -9.91 11.44
C ASP A 113 -5.31 -8.61 10.79
N VAL A 114 -4.13 -8.65 10.16
CA VAL A 114 -3.57 -7.47 9.48
C VAL A 114 -4.44 -7.07 8.29
N TRP A 115 -4.94 -8.06 7.55
CA TRP A 115 -5.88 -7.81 6.48
C TRP A 115 -7.23 -7.32 7.01
N ASP A 116 -7.69 -7.77 8.18
CA ASP A 116 -8.90 -7.25 8.81
C ASP A 116 -8.75 -5.75 9.13
N GLU A 117 -7.58 -5.34 9.62
CA GLU A 117 -7.26 -3.92 9.85
C GLU A 117 -7.24 -3.12 8.54
N ILE A 118 -6.65 -3.66 7.47
CA ILE A 118 -6.64 -3.02 6.15
C ILE A 118 -8.08 -2.84 5.62
N VAL A 119 -8.92 -3.87 5.72
CA VAL A 119 -10.34 -3.79 5.34
C VAL A 119 -11.05 -2.72 6.16
N ALA A 120 -10.90 -2.74 7.48
CA ALA A 120 -11.51 -1.75 8.37
C ALA A 120 -11.05 -0.32 8.09
N LEU A 121 -9.81 -0.12 7.62
CA LEU A 121 -9.34 1.19 7.18
C LEU A 121 -9.97 1.60 5.86
N LEU A 122 -10.16 0.66 4.94
CA LEU A 122 -10.70 0.94 3.61
C LEU A 122 -12.24 1.02 3.54
N ASP A 123 -12.93 0.54 4.56
CA ASP A 123 -14.39 0.65 4.71
C ASP A 123 -14.86 2.01 5.29
N LYS A 124 -13.94 2.94 5.54
CA LYS A 124 -14.26 4.27 6.11
C LYS A 124 -14.55 5.31 5.05
N GLU A 125 -15.29 6.35 5.44
CA GLU A 125 -15.74 7.47 4.59
C GLU A 125 -14.63 8.16 3.78
N TRP A 126 -13.39 8.23 4.27
CA TRP A 126 -12.29 8.85 3.51
C TRP A 126 -12.03 8.14 2.17
N VAL A 127 -12.34 6.85 2.09
CA VAL A 127 -12.26 6.05 0.87
C VAL A 127 -13.36 6.40 -0.11
N ASP A 128 -14.44 7.10 0.26
CA ASP A 128 -15.48 7.57 -0.67
C ASP A 128 -14.93 8.46 -1.78
N THR A 129 -13.78 9.09 -1.53
CA THR A 129 -13.05 9.90 -2.51
C THR A 129 -12.14 9.10 -3.45
N MET A 130 -11.93 7.81 -3.19
CA MET A 130 -11.18 6.93 -4.08
C MET A 130 -11.98 6.61 -5.35
N HIS A 131 -11.35 6.79 -6.49
CA HIS A 131 -11.90 6.37 -7.78
C HIS A 131 -11.58 4.90 -8.08
N GLU A 132 -10.46 4.40 -7.57
CA GLU A 132 -9.98 3.07 -7.94
C GLU A 132 -9.05 2.45 -6.89
N VAL A 133 -9.29 1.18 -6.60
CA VAL A 133 -8.37 0.29 -5.88
C VAL A 133 -7.94 -0.80 -6.85
N VAL A 134 -6.67 -0.77 -7.27
CA VAL A 134 -6.11 -1.71 -8.25
C VAL A 134 -5.25 -2.73 -7.52
N ILE A 135 -5.75 -3.94 -7.35
CA ILE A 135 -4.91 -5.04 -6.91
C ILE A 135 -4.03 -5.49 -8.07
N MET A 136 -2.72 -5.29 -7.96
CA MET A 136 -1.75 -5.85 -8.89
C MET A 136 -1.32 -7.22 -8.38
N HIS A 137 -1.96 -8.25 -8.90
CA HIS A 137 -1.66 -9.63 -8.57
C HIS A 137 -0.40 -10.10 -9.30
N ARG A 138 0.51 -10.70 -8.54
CA ARG A 138 1.60 -11.52 -9.04
C ARG A 138 1.48 -12.89 -8.37
N GLY A 139 1.68 -13.98 -9.09
CA GLY A 139 1.70 -15.32 -8.50
C GLY A 139 1.02 -16.36 -9.37
N ASP A 140 0.76 -17.51 -8.78
CA ASP A 140 0.32 -18.70 -9.51
C ASP A 140 -1.17 -18.97 -9.34
N LEU A 141 -1.86 -18.19 -8.49
CA LEU A 141 -3.29 -18.34 -8.29
C LEU A 141 -4.04 -17.85 -9.54
N CYS A 142 -4.79 -18.75 -10.19
CA CYS A 142 -5.48 -18.36 -11.42
C CYS A 142 -6.47 -17.21 -11.18
N MET A 143 -6.62 -16.35 -12.19
CA MET A 143 -7.36 -15.09 -12.05
C MET A 143 -8.82 -15.26 -11.64
N LYS A 144 -9.46 -16.40 -11.95
CA LYS A 144 -10.82 -16.69 -11.46
C LYS A 144 -10.86 -16.74 -9.93
N TYR A 145 -9.94 -17.49 -9.31
CA TYR A 145 -9.86 -17.59 -7.86
C TYR A 145 -9.32 -16.29 -7.24
N THR A 146 -8.34 -15.66 -7.86
CA THR A 146 -7.81 -14.37 -7.40
C THR A 146 -8.92 -13.32 -7.30
N ASN A 147 -9.76 -13.17 -8.33
CA ASN A 147 -10.91 -12.26 -8.28
C ASN A 147 -11.91 -12.63 -7.17
N ALA A 148 -12.24 -13.92 -7.02
CA ALA A 148 -13.17 -14.36 -5.98
C ALA A 148 -12.66 -14.05 -4.57
N TRP A 149 -11.37 -14.27 -4.31
CA TRP A 149 -10.75 -13.99 -3.02
C TRP A 149 -10.70 -12.49 -2.71
N TRP A 150 -10.39 -11.64 -3.69
CA TRP A 150 -10.44 -10.19 -3.49
C TRP A 150 -11.86 -9.64 -3.32
N ALA A 151 -12.84 -10.20 -4.04
CA ALA A 151 -14.23 -9.83 -3.88
C ALA A 151 -14.79 -10.23 -2.50
N TRP A 152 -14.41 -11.42 -2.02
CA TRP A 152 -14.72 -11.84 -0.65
C TRP A 152 -14.05 -10.95 0.39
N ARG A 153 -12.79 -10.53 0.15
CA ARG A 153 -12.03 -9.73 1.12
C ARG A 153 -12.48 -8.28 1.21
N PHE A 154 -12.88 -7.67 0.10
CA PHE A 154 -13.30 -6.27 0.03
C PHE A 154 -14.69 -6.10 -0.60
N PRO A 155 -15.76 -6.58 0.07
CA PRO A 155 -17.11 -6.54 -0.48
C PRO A 155 -17.60 -5.10 -0.75
N SER A 156 -17.27 -4.15 0.14
CA SER A 156 -17.61 -2.72 -0.01
C SER A 156 -17.01 -2.10 -1.28
N LEU A 157 -15.74 -2.41 -1.59
CA LEU A 157 -15.06 -1.89 -2.78
C LEU A 157 -15.63 -2.48 -4.07
N VAL A 158 -16.16 -3.71 -4.01
CA VAL A 158 -16.91 -4.34 -5.11
C VAL A 158 -18.24 -3.66 -5.32
N GLU A 159 -19.02 -3.45 -4.25
CA GLU A 159 -20.33 -2.79 -4.31
C GLU A 159 -20.21 -1.38 -4.91
N ARG A 160 -19.19 -0.65 -4.49
CA ARG A 160 -18.86 0.68 -5.01
C ARG A 160 -18.23 0.69 -6.41
N ARG A 161 -17.93 -0.48 -6.98
CA ARG A 161 -17.31 -0.66 -8.31
C ARG A 161 -15.94 0.02 -8.46
N VAL A 162 -15.20 0.16 -7.37
CA VAL A 162 -13.86 0.76 -7.37
C VAL A 162 -12.74 -0.28 -7.34
N LEU A 163 -13.04 -1.54 -6.99
CA LEU A 163 -12.07 -2.63 -6.99
C LEU A 163 -11.81 -3.15 -8.41
N ARG A 164 -10.53 -3.25 -8.79
CA ARG A 164 -10.07 -3.93 -10.01
C ARG A 164 -8.87 -4.82 -9.70
N VAL A 165 -8.81 -5.97 -10.34
CA VAL A 165 -7.65 -6.88 -10.22
C VAL A 165 -6.94 -6.94 -11.57
N GLN A 166 -5.63 -6.69 -11.57
CA GLN A 166 -4.76 -6.80 -12.74
C GLN A 166 -3.74 -7.90 -12.53
N ASP A 167 -3.62 -8.80 -13.52
CA ASP A 167 -2.56 -9.79 -13.53
C ASP A 167 -1.23 -9.17 -14.00
N ARG A 168 -0.18 -9.38 -13.21
CA ARG A 168 1.21 -8.98 -13.47
C ARG A 168 2.17 -10.15 -13.27
N SER A 169 1.64 -11.37 -13.26
CA SER A 169 2.42 -12.60 -13.08
C SER A 169 3.31 -12.83 -14.31
N PRO A 170 4.62 -13.07 -14.12
CA PRO A 170 5.54 -13.19 -15.25
C PRO A 170 5.37 -14.49 -16.05
N PHE A 171 4.57 -15.45 -15.58
CA PHE A 171 4.51 -16.82 -16.12
C PHE A 171 3.22 -17.18 -16.88
N LEU A 172 2.35 -16.21 -17.18
CA LEU A 172 1.12 -16.43 -17.97
C LEU A 172 1.14 -15.60 -19.27
N LYS A 173 2.19 -15.76 -20.08
CA LYS A 173 2.19 -15.37 -21.50
C LYS A 173 2.36 -16.61 -22.36
#